data_AF-A0A0E9LVN3-F1
#
_entry.id   AF-A0A0E9LVN3-F1
#
_cell.length_a   1.000
_cell.length_b   1.000
_cell.length_c   1.000
_cell.angle_alpha   90.00
_cell.angle_beta   90.00
_cell.angle_gamma   90.00
#
_symmetry.space_group_name_H-M   'P 1'
#
loop_
_entity.id
_entity.type
_entity.pdbx_description
1 polymer ?
#
loop_
_entity_poly.entity_id
_entity_poly.type
_entity_poly.pdbx_seq_one_letter_code
_entity_poly.pdbx_strand_id
1 'polypeptide(L)'
;MKIVKTEKLAVFTHHCPTFLNYPEQYKGDVLNEAFAVELHHLIELSEIAFWVYGHHHCNTPEFFISKSQLITNQLGYVQRNEHQLFEANKCIDL
;
A
#
# COMPACT_ATOMS: atom_id res chain seq x y z
N MET A 1 -24.53 -12.83 -24.31
CA MET A 1 -23.79 -11.72 -23.71
C MET A 1 -22.43 -12.26 -23.28
N LYS A 2 -21.32 -11.90 -23.93
CA LYS A 2 -19.99 -12.35 -23.50
C LYS A 2 -19.60 -11.52 -22.27
N ILE A 3 -19.44 -12.17 -21.13
CA ILE A 3 -18.80 -11.54 -19.97
C ILE A 3 -17.33 -11.37 -20.36
N VAL A 4 -16.91 -10.15 -20.65
CA VAL A 4 -15.50 -9.84 -20.81
C VAL A 4 -14.94 -9.85 -19.40
N LYS A 5 -14.13 -10.87 -19.08
CA LYS A 5 -13.41 -10.92 -17.81
C LYS A 5 -12.35 -9.81 -17.89
N THR A 6 -12.57 -8.70 -17.20
CA THR A 6 -11.59 -7.63 -17.08
C THR A 6 -10.36 -8.19 -16.39
N GLU A 7 -9.19 -8.09 -17.01
CA GLU A 7 -7.93 -8.47 -16.39
C GLU A 7 -7.68 -7.52 -15.20
N LYS A 8 -7.54 -8.07 -13.99
CA LYS A 8 -7.16 -7.28 -12.82
C LYS A 8 -5.64 -7.12 -12.80
N LEU A 9 -5.19 -5.87 -12.69
CA LEU A 9 -3.78 -5.54 -12.51
C LEU A 9 -3.49 -5.29 -11.02
N ALA A 10 -2.44 -5.93 -10.51
CA ALA A 10 -1.86 -5.62 -9.22
C ALA A 10 -0.45 -5.04 -9.40
N VAL A 11 -0.17 -3.96 -8.67
CA VAL A 11 1.13 -3.28 -8.66
C VAL A 11 1.77 -3.45 -7.29
N PHE A 12 3.09 -3.65 -7.28
CA PHE A 12 3.88 -3.78 -6.06
C PHE A 12 5.00 -2.73 -6.10
N THR A 13 5.03 -1.85 -5.11
CA THR A 13 6.11 -0.87 -4.94
C THR A 13 6.76 -1.06 -3.59
N HIS A 14 8.06 -0.76 -3.49
CA HIS A 14 8.71 -0.78 -2.18
C HIS A 14 8.25 0.41 -1.33
N HIS A 15 8.37 1.65 -1.84
CA HIS A 15 7.94 2.86 -1.14
C HIS A 15 6.42 3.02 -1.11
N CYS A 16 5.92 3.76 -0.11
CA CYS A 16 4.51 4.12 0.01
C CYS A 16 4.12 5.09 -1.11
N PRO A 17 3.03 4.83 -1.86
CA PRO A 17 2.70 5.59 -3.06
C PRO A 17 1.82 6.82 -2.79
N THR A 18 1.57 7.17 -1.53
CA THR A 18 0.79 8.35 -1.15
C THR A 18 1.01 8.69 0.32
N PHE A 19 0.78 9.95 0.69
CA PHE A 19 0.71 10.36 2.09
C PHE A 19 -0.69 10.16 2.71
N LEU A 20 -1.69 9.75 1.91
CA LEU A 20 -2.99 9.35 2.43
C LEU A 20 -2.85 8.15 3.37
N ASN A 21 -3.38 8.25 4.58
CA ASN A 21 -3.22 7.25 5.65
C ASN A 21 -1.76 6.91 6.01
N TYR A 22 -0.83 7.84 5.78
CA TYR A 22 0.54 7.70 6.23
C TYR A 22 0.62 7.66 7.77
N PRO A 23 1.58 6.94 8.38
CA PRO A 23 1.64 6.82 9.83
C PRO A 23 1.73 8.19 10.52
N GLU A 24 0.76 8.51 11.39
CA GLU A 24 0.62 9.85 11.99
C GLU A 24 1.88 10.28 12.77
N GLN A 25 2.63 9.32 13.34
CA GLN A 25 3.89 9.55 14.05
C GLN A 25 5.00 10.19 13.17
N TYR A 26 4.89 10.11 11.85
CA TYR A 26 5.85 10.67 10.90
C TYR A 26 5.34 11.93 10.19
N LYS A 27 4.13 12.40 10.49
CA LYS A 27 3.51 13.50 9.76
C LYS A 27 4.33 14.79 9.87
N GLY A 28 4.66 15.37 8.72
CA GLY A 28 5.45 16.61 8.62
C GLY A 28 6.95 16.43 8.85
N ASP A 29 7.44 15.20 9.01
CA ASP A 29 8.88 14.94 9.05
C ASP A 29 9.53 15.26 7.69
N VAL A 30 10.65 15.97 7.73
CA VAL A 30 11.45 16.33 6.54
C VAL A 30 12.02 15.12 5.82
N LEU A 31 12.12 13.97 6.51
CA LEU A 31 12.62 12.72 5.95
C LEU A 31 11.56 11.95 5.17
N ASN A 32 10.28 12.32 5.23
CA ASN A 32 9.18 11.57 4.62
C ASN A 32 9.35 11.29 3.11
N GLU A 33 9.96 12.22 2.38
CA GLU A 33 10.24 12.08 0.95
C GLU A 33 11.25 10.95 0.64
N ALA A 34 11.99 10.47 1.65
CA ALA A 34 12.84 9.29 1.52
C ALA A 34 12.04 7.97 1.62
N PHE A 35 10.79 8.03 2.12
CA PHE A 35 9.99 6.85 2.45
C PHE A 35 8.70 6.69 1.62
N ALA A 36 8.18 7.79 1.11
CA ALA A 36 6.95 7.82 0.33
C ALA A 36 7.10 8.74 -0.89
N VAL A 37 6.29 8.47 -1.92
CA VAL A 37 6.18 9.27 -3.13
C VAL A 37 4.70 9.57 -3.33
N GLU A 38 4.33 10.82 -3.59
CA GLU A 38 2.92 11.19 -3.76
C GLU A 38 2.41 10.85 -5.18
N LEU A 39 1.79 9.67 -5.33
CA LEU A 39 1.20 9.16 -6.57
C LEU A 39 -0.34 9.07 -6.52
N HIS A 40 -1.01 9.68 -5.55
CA HIS A 40 -2.47 9.58 -5.37
C HIS A 40 -3.25 9.79 -6.66
N HIS A 41 -2.97 10.89 -7.38
CA HIS A 41 -3.67 11.23 -8.62
C HIS A 41 -3.42 10.20 -9.75
N LEU A 42 -2.23 9.58 -9.80
CA LEU A 42 -1.95 8.51 -10.76
C LEU A 42 -2.77 7.27 -10.44
N ILE A 43 -2.85 6.90 -9.15
CA ILE A 43 -3.64 5.76 -8.69
C ILE A 43 -5.12 5.99 -8.98
N GLU A 44 -5.63 7.17 -8.63
CA GLU A 44 -7.03 7.57 -8.80
C GLU A 44 -7.52 7.43 -10.25
N LEU A 45 -6.67 7.81 -11.22
CA LEU A 45 -6.97 7.74 -12.65
C LEU A 45 -6.66 6.38 -13.29
N SER A 46 -6.08 5.45 -12.56
CA SER A 46 -5.70 4.13 -13.08
C SER A 46 -6.84 3.11 -12.97
N GLU A 47 -6.72 2.00 -13.71
CA GLU A 47 -7.59 0.81 -13.56
C GLU A 47 -6.89 -0.30 -12.75
N ILE A 48 -5.91 0.07 -11.91
CA ILE A 48 -5.20 -0.87 -11.03
C ILE A 48 -6.17 -1.34 -9.95
N ALA A 49 -6.30 -2.65 -9.79
CA ALA A 49 -7.20 -3.23 -8.78
C ALA A 49 -6.56 -3.21 -7.39
N PHE A 50 -5.25 -3.52 -7.31
CA PHE A 50 -4.52 -3.61 -6.06
C PHE A 50 -3.18 -2.90 -6.15
N TRP A 51 -2.82 -2.13 -5.12
CA TRP A 51 -1.51 -1.53 -4.97
C TRP A 51 -0.90 -1.94 -3.63
N VAL A 52 0.15 -2.74 -3.68
CA VAL A 52 0.85 -3.22 -2.49
C VAL A 52 2.11 -2.38 -2.26
N TYR A 53 2.30 -1.92 -1.03
CA TYR A 53 3.39 -1.00 -0.66
C TYR A 53 4.03 -1.33 0.68
N GLY A 54 5.18 -0.71 0.98
CA GLY A 54 5.84 -0.87 2.28
C GLY A 54 6.88 0.20 2.62
N HIS A 55 8.11 -0.25 2.91
CA HIS A 55 9.30 0.53 3.27
C HIS A 55 9.32 1.15 4.68
N HIS A 56 8.22 1.72 5.18
CA HIS A 56 8.19 2.42 6.48
C HIS A 56 7.89 1.50 7.69
N HIS A 57 7.83 0.19 7.49
CA HIS A 57 7.68 -0.85 8.53
C HIS A 57 6.44 -0.68 9.44
N CYS A 58 5.39 -0.01 8.95
CA CYS A 58 4.14 0.15 9.69
C CYS A 58 2.99 -0.42 8.85
N ASN A 59 2.19 -1.33 9.42
CA ASN A 59 0.98 -1.79 8.73
C ASN A 59 -0.20 -0.89 9.10
N THR A 60 -0.76 -0.22 8.11
CA THR A 60 -1.98 0.58 8.25
C THR A 60 -3.19 -0.23 7.77
N PRO A 61 -4.41 0.09 8.23
CA PRO A 61 -5.62 -0.51 7.67
C PRO A 61 -5.67 -0.33 6.16
N GLU A 62 -6.18 -1.34 5.45
CA GLU A 62 -6.41 -1.25 4.01
C GLU A 62 -7.39 -0.13 3.68
N PHE A 63 -7.18 0.53 2.56
CA PHE A 63 -8.02 1.64 2.11
C PHE A 63 -8.09 1.72 0.59
N PHE A 64 -8.97 2.55 0.08
CA PHE A 64 -9.17 2.73 -1.34
C PHE A 64 -8.75 4.13 -1.79
N ILE A 65 -8.16 4.19 -2.98
CA ILE A 65 -8.13 5.39 -3.82
C ILE A 65 -8.89 5.02 -5.09
N SER A 66 -10.06 5.64 -5.30
CA SER A 66 -10.97 5.28 -6.40
C SER A 66 -11.27 3.76 -6.40
N LYS A 67 -10.90 3.05 -7.46
CA LYS A 67 -11.09 1.59 -7.63
C LYS A 67 -9.94 0.75 -7.08
N SER A 68 -8.80 1.37 -6.72
CA SER A 68 -7.60 0.67 -6.30
C SER A 68 -7.61 0.42 -4.79
N GLN A 69 -7.45 -0.84 -4.37
CA GLN A 69 -7.25 -1.20 -2.97
C GLN A 69 -5.76 -1.11 -2.63
N LEU A 70 -5.41 -0.26 -1.66
CA LEU A 70 -4.06 -0.09 -1.14
C LEU A 70 -3.86 -1.03 0.05
N ILE A 71 -2.79 -1.83 -0.02
CA ILE A 71 -2.54 -2.94 0.91
C ILE A 71 -1.08 -2.90 1.36
N THR A 72 -0.84 -3.18 2.63
CA THR A 72 0.51 -3.38 3.17
C THR A 72 0.54 -4.56 4.14
N ASN A 73 1.69 -5.24 4.23
CA ASN A 73 1.92 -6.41 5.08
C ASN A 73 3.42 -6.57 5.38
N GLN A 74 3.97 -5.58 6.07
CA GLN A 74 5.39 -5.44 6.34
C GLN A 74 5.76 -6.25 7.59
N LEU A 75 6.86 -7.01 7.49
CA LEU A 75 7.43 -7.72 8.64
C LEU A 75 8.17 -6.75 9.58
N GLY A 76 8.88 -5.78 9.02
CA GLY A 76 9.73 -4.87 9.78
C GLY A 76 10.82 -5.59 10.60
N TYR A 77 11.40 -4.88 11.56
CA TYR A 77 12.39 -5.42 12.48
C TYR A 77 11.72 -6.19 13.62
N VAL A 78 11.91 -7.52 13.63
CA VAL A 78 11.38 -8.39 14.70
C VAL A 78 11.91 -7.98 16.08
N GLN A 79 13.20 -7.65 16.16
CA GLN A 79 13.88 -7.21 17.38
C GLN A 79 13.32 -5.88 17.95
N ARG A 80 12.61 -5.10 17.13
CA ARG A 80 11.96 -3.85 17.53
C ARG A 80 10.43 -3.98 17.65
N ASN A 81 9.90 -5.21 17.63
CA ASN A 81 8.47 -5.48 17.68
C ASN A 81 7.65 -4.84 16.55
N GLU A 82 8.23 -4.62 15.37
CA GLU A 82 7.49 -4.05 14.22
C GLU A 82 6.57 -5.08 13.54
N HIS A 83 6.87 -6.37 13.71
CA HIS A 83 6.19 -7.52 13.09
C HIS A 83 4.79 -7.84 13.62
N GLN A 84 4.28 -7.12 14.62
CA GLN A 84 3.06 -7.54 15.36
C GLN A 84 1.81 -7.63 14.48
N LEU A 85 1.77 -6.87 13.38
CA LEU A 85 0.67 -6.83 12.44
C LEU A 85 1.00 -7.57 11.12
N PHE A 86 2.10 -8.32 11.06
CA PHE A 86 2.45 -9.10 9.89
C PHE A 86 1.62 -10.38 9.83
N GLU A 87 1.05 -10.65 8.66
CA GLU A 87 0.23 -11.83 8.38
C GLU A 87 0.94 -12.74 7.38
N ALA A 88 1.49 -13.86 7.83
CA ALA A 88 2.27 -14.78 6.98
C ALA A 88 1.46 -15.42 5.83
N ASN A 89 0.14 -15.52 5.99
CA ASN A 89 -0.77 -16.16 5.04
C ASN A 89 -1.66 -15.17 4.29
N LYS A 90 -1.29 -13.88 4.25
CA LYS A 90 -2.08 -12.86 3.57
C LYS A 90 -2.01 -13.05 2.05
N CYS A 91 -3.17 -13.13 1.42
CA CYS A 91 -3.33 -13.35 -0.02
C CYS A 91 -4.29 -12.31 -0.61
N ILE A 92 -4.14 -12.02 -1.91
CA ILE A 92 -5.08 -11.22 -2.70
C ILE A 92 -5.55 -12.02 -3.92
N ASP A 93 -6.84 -11.92 -4.24
CA ASP A 93 -7.47 -12.67 -5.33
C ASP A 93 -7.71 -11.76 -6.57
N LEU A 94 -7.10 -12.14 -7.70
CA LEU A 94 -7.21 -11.46 -8.98
C LEU A 94 -8.37 -11.99 -9.83
#